data_AF-A0A024UHY9-F1
#
_entry.id   AF-A0A024UHY9-F1
#
_cell.length_a   1.000
_cell.length_b   1.000
_cell.length_c   1.000
_cell.angle_alpha   90.00
_cell.angle_beta   90.00
_cell.angle_gamma   90.00
#
_symmetry.space_group_name_H-M   'P 1'
#
loop_
_entity.id
_entity.type
_entity.pdbx_description
1 polymer ?
#
loop_
_entity_poly.entity_id
_entity_poly.type
_entity_poly.pdbx_seq_one_letter_code
_entity_poly.pdbx_strand_id
1 'polypeptide(L)'
;MGAAASAMPKYRQEMSSRDLSRRASKLNLQTGTIQQQTQEAAQRRRSVDMILQKARQADDIHAMPTEYHVYFAYAAGKDSLGRSMKDRVSAIHKSLVAKGLLVWFDAEKNVASSKMIDHGVLSSSVVVVFLTRAYMNQVNSDGLLDSNQYEFCQALATQTMTHIVLCVMEEDMKRYDNLTGEWREIVGDCECLDFTDETLLDVGCDELAEKIRALNAMPRTPVDMDLAGVKDLIRILKNSLTPRPTCTKVMRRLVGLAMLAPFADKMVVKGLLPALTRLIGTSKLSVTNTELALLLLKIIARTSCIYRRKIVTLIESRHMMPLLTMLLKEGEGLTKEHAAGLVRNLFSGGGIKVFEKNEWFQELVTMLVQLLERGTSSQQYEAGGALGAIALNKEYQPSIVKENGIRVCMAQMTCPSTVEGVREKAAVVLRCLSATEENQREIGIEGGVVAFLTLLQNGTPAQRETSSAALNWLMEVPENRTILVKERGIRTLLNFVVRGQKFVRQQSISALSKLAPHSEFQVPLAQAGVLGPCVAIMETGNDSQKTAACSILLAVASTEAMAGMTDTIPSVVKLYNSGTLSQKQAAKQVLERLCRHKALRGTIVSMVGEDHLMLR
;
A
#
# COMPACT_ATOMS: atom_id res chain seq x y z
N MET A 1 16.74 -33.82 -0.21
CA MET A 1 18.10 -33.28 -0.43
C MET A 1 18.29 -33.05 -1.92
N GLY A 2 18.76 -31.86 -2.32
CA GLY A 2 18.99 -31.49 -3.72
C GLY A 2 18.32 -30.16 -4.10
N ALA A 3 18.74 -29.06 -3.48
CA ALA A 3 18.32 -27.71 -3.84
C ALA A 3 19.08 -27.25 -5.09
N ALA A 4 18.37 -26.94 -6.17
CA ALA A 4 18.93 -26.20 -7.30
C ALA A 4 18.79 -24.69 -6.99
N ALA A 5 19.77 -24.15 -6.27
CA ALA A 5 19.98 -22.72 -6.21
C ALA A 5 20.46 -22.25 -7.59
N SER A 6 19.58 -21.59 -8.34
CA SER A 6 19.92 -20.89 -9.58
C SER A 6 20.76 -19.66 -9.21
N ALA A 7 22.09 -19.82 -9.27
CA ALA A 7 23.03 -18.73 -9.12
C ALA A 7 23.04 -17.84 -10.37
N MET A 8 22.94 -16.53 -10.17
CA MET A 8 23.25 -15.50 -11.17
C MET A 8 24.63 -15.74 -11.82
N PRO A 9 24.84 -15.38 -13.10
CA PRO A 9 26.12 -15.59 -13.77
C PRO A 9 27.27 -14.75 -13.14
N LYS A 10 28.46 -15.36 -13.14
CA LYS A 10 29.69 -14.96 -12.45
C LYS A 10 30.22 -13.57 -12.83
N TYR A 11 30.62 -12.80 -11.82
CA TYR A 11 31.50 -11.63 -11.90
C TYR A 11 32.79 -11.96 -12.69
N ARG A 12 33.16 -11.10 -13.65
CA ARG A 12 34.43 -11.19 -14.39
C ARG A 12 35.46 -10.23 -13.76
N GLN A 13 36.57 -10.77 -13.26
CA GLN A 13 37.68 -10.01 -12.65
C GLN A 13 38.57 -9.28 -13.67
N GLU A 14 38.81 -8.00 -13.38
CA GLU A 14 40.03 -7.17 -13.47
C GLU A 14 40.82 -6.99 -14.79
N MET A 15 40.92 -5.72 -15.23
CA MET A 15 42.05 -5.18 -15.99
C MET A 15 43.12 -4.61 -15.03
N SER A 16 44.39 -4.84 -15.33
CA SER A 16 45.56 -4.47 -14.51
C SER A 16 45.81 -2.96 -14.42
N SER A 17 46.22 -2.48 -13.23
CA SER A 17 46.48 -1.05 -12.92
C SER A 17 47.58 -0.38 -13.76
N ARG A 18 48.39 -1.17 -14.47
CA ARG A 18 49.47 -0.67 -15.35
C ARG A 18 48.95 -0.09 -16.67
N ASP A 19 47.77 -0.51 -17.15
CA ASP A 19 47.19 -0.02 -18.40
C ASP A 19 46.46 1.32 -18.24
N LEU A 20 45.94 1.60 -17.04
CA LEU A 20 45.29 2.88 -16.69
C LEU A 20 46.28 4.05 -16.62
N SER A 21 47.50 3.80 -16.13
CA SER A 21 48.54 4.85 -15.99
C SER A 21 49.12 5.32 -17.33
N ARG A 22 49.12 4.46 -18.36
CA ARG A 22 49.59 4.82 -19.71
C ARG A 22 48.57 5.64 -20.52
N ARG A 23 47.28 5.56 -20.17
CA ARG A 23 46.21 6.33 -20.83
C ARG A 23 46.09 7.75 -20.26
N ALA A 24 46.34 7.92 -18.96
CA ALA A 24 46.31 9.23 -18.28
C ALA A 24 47.42 10.20 -18.73
N SER A 25 48.58 9.70 -19.16
CA SER A 25 49.73 10.53 -19.56
C SER A 25 49.62 11.13 -20.96
N LYS A 26 48.72 10.63 -21.83
CA LYS A 26 48.50 11.17 -23.18
C LYS A 26 47.40 12.26 -23.27
N LEU A 27 46.62 12.47 -22.22
CA LEU A 27 45.50 13.42 -22.19
C LEU A 27 45.85 14.84 -21.67
N ASN A 28 47.09 15.06 -21.22
CA ASN A 28 47.51 16.31 -20.56
C ASN A 28 48.08 17.41 -21.49
N LEU A 29 47.85 17.34 -22.80
CA LEU A 29 48.32 18.35 -23.76
C LEU A 29 47.19 18.81 -24.69
N GLN A 30 46.10 19.37 -24.13
CA GLN A 30 45.09 20.15 -24.90
C GLN A 30 44.07 20.92 -24.01
N THR A 31 44.47 21.40 -22.82
CA THR A 31 43.55 21.93 -21.79
C THR A 31 43.22 23.43 -21.87
N GLY A 32 43.81 24.20 -22.79
CA GLY A 32 43.63 25.67 -22.84
C GLY A 32 42.38 26.16 -23.59
N THR A 33 41.97 25.48 -24.66
CA THR A 33 40.92 25.99 -25.58
C THR A 33 39.54 25.36 -25.34
N ILE A 34 39.49 24.26 -24.58
CA ILE A 34 38.26 23.49 -24.31
C ILE A 34 37.41 24.15 -23.21
N GLN A 35 38.01 24.88 -22.26
CA GLN A 35 37.32 25.49 -21.10
C GLN A 35 36.34 26.61 -21.48
N GLN A 36 36.64 27.42 -22.50
CA GLN A 36 35.76 28.51 -22.95
C GLN A 36 34.55 27.99 -23.74
N GLN A 37 34.76 26.99 -24.62
CA GLN A 37 33.66 26.35 -25.36
C GLN A 37 32.74 25.54 -24.44
N THR A 38 33.26 24.96 -23.34
CA THR A 38 32.43 24.26 -22.35
C THR A 38 31.55 25.20 -21.51
N GLN A 39 32.02 26.42 -21.20
CA GLN A 39 31.22 27.40 -20.46
C GLN A 39 30.03 27.92 -21.27
N GLU A 40 30.23 28.29 -22.54
CA GLU A 40 29.13 28.74 -23.42
C GLU A 40 28.14 27.61 -23.72
N ALA A 41 28.63 26.39 -23.95
CA ALA A 41 27.78 25.21 -24.11
C ALA A 41 26.97 24.90 -22.82
N ALA A 42 27.58 25.04 -21.64
CA ALA A 42 26.89 24.86 -20.36
C ALA A 42 25.82 25.92 -20.13
N GLN A 43 26.05 27.17 -20.53
CA GLN A 43 25.10 28.26 -20.38
C GLN A 43 23.91 28.11 -21.33
N ARG A 44 24.13 27.75 -22.60
CA ARG A 44 23.07 27.42 -23.55
C ARG A 44 22.24 26.21 -23.10
N ARG A 45 22.87 25.18 -22.55
CA ARG A 45 22.18 24.00 -22.00
C ARG A 45 21.26 24.37 -20.84
N ARG A 46 21.72 25.19 -19.89
CA ARG A 46 20.87 25.68 -18.78
C ARG A 46 19.64 26.43 -19.27
N SER A 47 19.76 27.22 -20.32
CA SER A 47 18.63 27.94 -20.93
C SER A 47 17.61 26.99 -21.56
N VAL A 48 18.06 25.95 -22.26
CA VAL A 48 17.19 24.92 -22.86
C VAL A 48 16.49 24.09 -21.78
N ASP A 49 17.23 23.63 -20.76
CA ASP A 49 16.66 22.86 -19.64
C ASP A 49 15.56 23.64 -18.91
N MET A 50 15.74 24.94 -18.71
CA MET A 50 14.75 25.82 -18.09
C MET A 50 13.49 25.98 -18.97
N ILE A 51 13.64 26.08 -20.29
CA ILE A 51 12.50 26.15 -21.23
C ILE A 51 11.73 24.83 -21.21
N LEU A 52 12.42 23.70 -21.27
CA LEU A 52 11.79 22.37 -21.21
C LEU A 52 11.12 22.11 -19.86
N GLN A 53 11.67 22.62 -18.77
CA GLN A 53 11.03 22.54 -17.45
C GLN A 53 9.75 23.38 -17.40
N LYS A 54 9.74 24.59 -17.95
CA LYS A 54 8.54 25.43 -18.03
C LYS A 54 7.45 24.83 -18.90
N ALA A 55 7.81 24.30 -20.08
CA ALA A 55 6.85 23.66 -20.96
C ALA A 55 6.25 22.38 -20.34
N ARG A 56 7.02 21.64 -19.52
CA ARG A 56 6.47 20.53 -18.70
C ARG A 56 5.49 21.00 -17.64
N GLN A 57 5.79 22.09 -16.93
CA GLN A 57 4.86 22.67 -15.95
C GLN A 57 3.57 23.20 -16.60
N ALA A 58 3.62 23.53 -17.89
CA ALA A 58 2.48 24.02 -18.66
C ALA A 58 1.72 22.92 -19.44
N ASP A 59 2.13 21.63 -19.35
CA ASP A 59 1.61 20.52 -20.16
C ASP A 59 1.67 20.79 -21.69
N ASP A 60 2.65 21.58 -22.16
CA ASP A 60 2.80 21.95 -23.58
C ASP A 60 3.71 20.96 -24.32
N ILE A 61 3.09 19.95 -24.93
CA ILE A 61 3.78 18.90 -25.70
C ILE A 61 4.44 19.46 -26.97
N HIS A 62 3.86 20.52 -27.57
CA HIS A 62 4.38 21.06 -28.84
C HIS A 62 5.72 21.78 -28.68
N ALA A 63 6.05 22.20 -27.46
CA ALA A 63 7.34 22.80 -27.11
C ALA A 63 8.41 21.75 -26.72
N MET A 64 8.08 20.45 -26.71
CA MET A 64 9.02 19.37 -26.38
C MET A 64 9.77 18.83 -27.62
N PRO A 65 11.04 18.38 -27.46
CA PRO A 65 11.75 17.58 -28.45
C PRO A 65 10.92 16.37 -28.90
N THR A 66 10.96 16.06 -30.19
CA THR A 66 10.21 14.93 -30.76
C THR A 66 10.85 13.58 -30.51
N GLU A 67 12.16 13.55 -30.24
CA GLU A 67 12.93 12.33 -30.02
C GLU A 67 13.87 12.48 -28.82
N TYR A 68 13.97 11.41 -28.03
CA TYR A 68 14.86 11.28 -26.89
C TYR A 68 15.64 9.97 -27.00
N HIS A 69 16.87 9.98 -26.51
CA HIS A 69 17.68 8.77 -26.43
C HIS A 69 17.19 7.85 -25.31
N VAL A 70 16.70 8.43 -24.20
CA VAL A 70 16.31 7.65 -23.02
C VAL A 70 15.26 8.36 -22.16
N TYR A 71 14.33 7.59 -21.58
CA TYR A 71 13.37 8.03 -20.56
C TYR A 71 13.76 7.50 -19.18
N PHE A 72 13.72 8.34 -18.15
CA PHE A 72 13.99 7.95 -16.76
C PHE A 72 12.70 7.68 -15.97
N ALA A 73 12.54 6.45 -15.50
CA ALA A 73 11.47 6.03 -14.60
C ALA A 73 12.03 5.74 -13.19
N TYR A 74 11.53 6.42 -12.16
CA TYR A 74 11.95 6.24 -10.78
C TYR A 74 10.87 6.68 -9.79
N ALA A 75 10.94 6.19 -8.55
CA ALA A 75 10.09 6.65 -7.46
C ALA A 75 10.76 7.80 -6.71
N ALA A 76 10.03 8.90 -6.55
CA ALA A 76 10.46 9.99 -5.67
C ALA A 76 10.48 9.52 -4.20
N GLY A 77 11.37 10.11 -3.42
CA GLY A 77 11.54 9.80 -2.00
C GLY A 77 12.97 9.44 -1.64
N LYS A 78 13.10 8.63 -0.60
CA LYS A 78 14.38 8.15 -0.09
C LYS A 78 14.50 6.64 -0.27
N ASP A 79 15.72 6.19 -0.51
CA ASP A 79 16.05 4.77 -0.51
C ASP A 79 16.17 4.22 0.92
N SER A 80 16.44 2.91 1.03
CA SER A 80 16.62 2.19 2.30
C SER A 80 17.75 2.72 3.19
N LEU A 81 18.71 3.48 2.63
CA LEU A 81 19.79 4.15 3.37
C LEU A 81 19.46 5.62 3.68
N GLY A 82 18.25 6.08 3.36
CA GLY A 82 17.79 7.45 3.59
C GLY A 82 18.32 8.47 2.59
N ARG A 83 18.95 8.02 1.49
CA ARG A 83 19.50 8.88 0.44
C ARG A 83 18.39 9.34 -0.49
N SER A 84 18.50 10.57 -0.99
CA SER A 84 17.52 11.19 -1.88
C SER A 84 17.59 10.56 -3.28
N MET A 85 16.52 9.88 -3.70
CA MET A 85 16.45 9.30 -5.04
C MET A 85 16.50 10.36 -6.14
N LYS A 86 15.91 11.53 -5.88
CA LYS A 86 15.98 12.68 -6.78
C LYS A 86 17.42 13.11 -7.06
N ASP A 87 18.24 13.21 -6.02
CA ASP A 87 19.62 13.68 -6.15
C ASP A 87 20.49 12.64 -6.87
N ARG A 88 20.32 11.36 -6.53
CA ARG A 88 21.04 10.24 -7.16
C ARG A 88 20.72 10.16 -8.67
N VAL A 89 19.43 10.15 -9.03
CA VAL A 89 19.01 10.11 -10.45
C VAL A 89 19.44 11.38 -11.19
N SER A 90 19.43 12.54 -10.52
CA SER A 90 19.94 13.80 -11.10
C SER A 90 21.44 13.76 -11.40
N ALA A 91 22.24 13.10 -10.57
CA ALA A 91 23.66 12.91 -10.82
C ALA A 91 23.90 12.03 -12.06
N ILE A 92 23.15 10.92 -12.17
CA ILE A 92 23.17 10.03 -13.34
C ILE A 92 22.76 10.80 -14.60
N HIS A 93 21.66 11.56 -14.53
CA HIS A 93 21.22 12.43 -15.63
C HIS A 93 22.32 13.37 -16.11
N LYS A 94 22.99 14.09 -15.20
CA LYS A 94 24.09 14.99 -15.53
C LYS A 94 25.24 14.26 -16.23
N SER A 95 25.60 13.07 -15.74
CA SER A 95 26.66 12.24 -16.35
C SER A 95 26.29 11.81 -17.77
N LEU A 96 25.07 11.31 -18.00
CA LEU A 96 24.61 10.89 -19.34
C LEU A 96 24.51 12.05 -20.33
N VAL A 97 24.03 13.22 -19.89
CA VAL A 97 23.98 14.43 -20.74
C VAL A 97 25.39 14.93 -21.07
N ALA A 98 26.34 14.87 -20.13
CA ALA A 98 27.75 15.19 -20.41
C ALA A 98 28.35 14.26 -21.48
N LYS A 99 27.86 13.02 -21.55
CA LYS A 99 28.21 11.99 -22.54
C LYS A 99 27.43 12.10 -23.86
N GLY A 100 26.65 13.18 -24.05
CA GLY A 100 25.94 13.51 -25.29
C GLY A 100 24.58 12.82 -25.47
N LEU A 101 24.01 12.20 -24.42
CA LEU A 101 22.69 11.61 -24.49
C LEU A 101 21.60 12.64 -24.19
N LEU A 102 20.47 12.52 -24.89
CA LEU A 102 19.27 13.34 -24.70
C LEU A 102 18.29 12.56 -23.84
N VAL A 103 18.10 13.02 -22.61
CA VAL A 103 17.38 12.27 -21.57
C VAL A 103 16.05 12.97 -21.25
N TRP A 104 14.95 12.23 -21.29
CA TRP A 104 13.70 12.65 -20.67
C TRP A 104 13.78 12.39 -19.17
N PHE A 105 13.86 13.46 -18.38
CA PHE A 105 13.98 13.40 -16.93
C PHE A 105 13.08 14.43 -16.26
N ASP A 106 12.05 13.97 -15.55
CA ASP A 106 11.25 14.82 -14.65
C ASP A 106 11.85 14.78 -13.24
N ALA A 107 12.66 15.79 -12.91
CA ALA A 107 13.38 15.88 -11.63
C ALA A 107 12.45 16.07 -10.43
N GLU A 108 11.30 16.70 -10.63
CA GLU A 108 10.36 16.95 -9.54
C GLU A 108 9.36 15.80 -9.37
N LYS A 109 9.27 14.87 -10.35
CA LYS A 109 8.24 13.83 -10.38
C LYS A 109 6.87 14.42 -10.00
N ASN A 110 6.60 15.62 -10.52
CA ASN A 110 5.28 16.19 -10.42
C ASN A 110 4.33 15.23 -11.13
N VAL A 111 3.04 15.22 -10.78
CA VAL A 111 2.06 14.35 -11.44
C VAL A 111 1.95 14.80 -12.90
N ALA A 112 2.86 14.33 -13.75
CA ALA A 112 2.84 14.56 -15.17
C ALA A 112 1.51 14.01 -15.66
N SER A 113 0.76 14.83 -16.38
CA SER A 113 -0.46 14.36 -17.04
C SER A 113 -0.13 13.10 -17.84
N SER A 114 -1.07 12.14 -17.95
CA SER A 114 -0.82 10.90 -18.69
C SER A 114 -0.29 11.16 -20.10
N LYS A 115 -0.66 12.30 -20.71
CA LYS A 115 -0.18 12.74 -22.03
C LYS A 115 1.33 13.05 -22.06
N MET A 116 1.87 13.64 -21.01
CA MET A 116 3.31 13.94 -20.92
C MET A 116 4.13 12.68 -20.71
N ILE A 117 3.62 11.74 -19.92
CA ILE A 117 4.20 10.40 -19.78
C ILE A 117 4.18 9.69 -21.15
N ASP A 118 3.04 9.70 -21.82
CA ASP A 118 2.88 9.08 -23.15
C ASP A 118 3.88 9.67 -24.13
N HIS A 119 3.99 11.00 -24.22
CA HIS A 119 4.96 11.65 -25.10
C HIS A 119 6.40 11.26 -24.74
N GLY A 120 6.80 11.38 -23.46
CA GLY A 120 8.16 11.06 -23.03
C GLY A 120 8.55 9.61 -23.34
N VAL A 121 7.66 8.64 -23.06
CA VAL A 121 7.92 7.21 -23.31
C VAL A 121 7.92 6.90 -24.81
N LEU A 122 6.95 7.43 -25.57
CA LEU A 122 6.83 7.17 -27.02
C LEU A 122 7.93 7.83 -27.84
N SER A 123 8.40 9.00 -27.42
CA SER A 123 9.50 9.72 -28.05
C SER A 123 10.87 9.20 -27.64
N SER A 124 10.96 8.34 -26.62
CA SER A 124 12.22 7.74 -26.18
C SER A 124 12.48 6.39 -26.82
N SER A 125 13.73 6.12 -27.18
CA SER A 125 14.13 4.82 -27.73
C SER A 125 14.44 3.76 -26.65
N VAL A 126 14.85 4.19 -25.46
CA VAL A 126 15.16 3.32 -24.31
C VAL A 126 14.45 3.86 -23.07
N VAL A 127 13.99 2.99 -22.18
CA VAL A 127 13.50 3.36 -20.85
C VAL A 127 14.47 2.81 -19.81
N VAL A 128 14.99 3.68 -18.95
CA VAL A 128 15.79 3.28 -17.78
C VAL A 128 14.91 3.33 -16.55
N VAL A 129 14.79 2.20 -15.87
CA VAL A 129 14.06 2.07 -14.61
C VAL A 129 15.04 1.97 -13.45
N PHE A 130 14.97 2.94 -12.53
CA PHE A 130 15.76 2.94 -11.30
C PHE A 130 15.04 2.16 -10.20
N LEU A 131 15.50 0.95 -9.93
CA LEU A 131 14.85 -0.02 -9.07
C LEU A 131 15.11 0.26 -7.60
N THR A 132 14.02 0.54 -6.89
CA THR A 132 13.93 0.57 -5.43
C THR A 132 12.70 -0.22 -4.99
N ARG A 133 12.66 -0.59 -3.71
CA ARG A 133 11.49 -1.16 -3.06
C ARG A 133 10.28 -0.23 -3.17
N ALA A 134 10.50 1.07 -3.04
CA ALA A 134 9.45 2.08 -3.20
C ALA A 134 8.86 2.06 -4.62
N TYR A 135 9.72 1.98 -5.65
CA TYR A 135 9.26 1.90 -7.03
C TYR A 135 8.48 0.62 -7.31
N MET A 136 9.00 -0.54 -6.89
CA MET A 136 8.30 -1.81 -7.03
C MET A 136 6.93 -1.78 -6.34
N ASN A 137 6.86 -1.27 -5.11
CA ASN A 137 5.61 -1.17 -4.36
C ASN A 137 4.57 -0.26 -5.05
N GLN A 138 5.02 0.83 -5.68
CA GLN A 138 4.14 1.72 -6.45
C GLN A 138 3.65 1.06 -7.75
N VAL A 139 4.49 0.27 -8.42
CA VAL A 139 4.05 -0.48 -9.60
C VAL A 139 3.11 -1.64 -9.23
N ASN A 140 3.36 -2.31 -8.12
CA ASN A 140 2.50 -3.35 -7.57
C ASN A 140 1.28 -2.81 -6.81
N SER A 141 1.09 -1.49 -6.73
CA SER A 141 0.05 -0.92 -5.88
C SER A 141 -1.36 -1.26 -6.37
N ASP A 142 -2.27 -1.39 -5.40
CA ASP A 142 -3.68 -1.75 -5.63
C ASP A 142 -4.56 -0.56 -6.09
N GLY A 143 -3.98 0.64 -6.26
CA GLY A 143 -4.69 1.89 -6.52
C GLY A 143 -4.80 2.29 -8.00
N LEU A 144 -5.78 3.14 -8.32
CA LEU A 144 -5.87 3.81 -9.61
C LEU A 144 -4.78 4.90 -9.71
N LEU A 145 -3.86 4.71 -10.67
CA LEU A 145 -2.92 5.70 -11.22
C LEU A 145 -1.82 6.24 -10.27
N ASP A 146 -1.09 5.35 -9.58
CA ASP A 146 0.30 5.69 -9.28
C ASP A 146 1.04 5.92 -10.61
N SER A 147 1.61 7.10 -10.82
CA SER A 147 2.26 7.49 -12.08
C SER A 147 3.32 6.48 -12.52
N ASN A 148 4.07 5.92 -11.56
CA ASN A 148 5.09 4.91 -11.82
C ASN A 148 4.52 3.58 -12.34
N GLN A 149 3.33 3.15 -11.88
CA GLN A 149 2.65 2.00 -12.46
C GLN A 149 2.33 2.30 -13.93
N TYR A 150 1.68 3.43 -14.21
CA TYR A 150 1.32 3.82 -15.57
C TYR A 150 2.55 3.93 -16.50
N GLU A 151 3.60 4.64 -16.06
CA GLU A 151 4.87 4.80 -16.79
C GLU A 151 5.48 3.45 -17.16
N PHE A 152 5.62 2.54 -16.19
CA PHE A 152 6.21 1.23 -16.44
C PHE A 152 5.36 0.38 -17.38
N CYS A 153 4.05 0.37 -17.16
CA CYS A 153 3.12 -0.34 -18.03
C CYS A 153 3.18 0.16 -19.47
N GLN A 154 3.25 1.48 -19.66
CA GLN A 154 3.32 2.12 -20.97
C GLN A 154 4.64 1.79 -21.67
N ALA A 155 5.76 1.83 -20.94
CA ALA A 155 7.06 1.40 -21.45
C ALA A 155 7.04 -0.08 -21.86
N LEU A 156 6.48 -0.97 -21.04
CA LEU A 156 6.39 -2.39 -21.35
C LEU A 156 5.50 -2.68 -22.57
N ALA A 157 4.40 -1.94 -22.72
CA ALA A 157 3.50 -2.08 -23.86
C ALA A 157 4.17 -1.68 -25.18
N THR A 158 4.96 -0.60 -25.17
CA THR A 158 5.51 0.05 -26.37
C THR A 158 6.93 -0.40 -26.70
N GLN A 159 7.81 -0.48 -25.71
CA GLN A 159 9.24 -0.76 -25.85
C GLN A 159 9.60 -2.21 -25.49
N THR A 160 8.75 -2.91 -24.73
CA THR A 160 8.99 -4.26 -24.18
C THR A 160 10.21 -4.31 -23.25
N MET A 161 10.48 -5.47 -22.63
CA MET A 161 11.68 -5.63 -21.81
C MET A 161 13.00 -5.55 -22.61
N THR A 162 12.95 -5.62 -23.94
CA THR A 162 14.16 -5.58 -24.79
C THR A 162 14.84 -4.21 -24.81
N HIS A 163 14.08 -3.13 -24.62
CA HIS A 163 14.57 -1.75 -24.61
C HIS A 163 14.38 -1.09 -23.23
N ILE A 164 14.09 -1.88 -22.20
CA ILE A 164 14.06 -1.43 -20.80
C ILE A 164 15.37 -1.84 -20.13
N VAL A 165 16.11 -0.86 -19.60
CA VAL A 165 17.32 -1.08 -18.82
C VAL A 165 17.02 -0.88 -17.35
N LEU A 166 17.34 -1.88 -16.54
CA LEU A 166 17.09 -1.88 -15.11
C LEU A 166 18.36 -1.47 -14.36
N CYS A 167 18.26 -0.47 -13.49
CA CYS A 167 19.37 0.01 -12.66
C CYS A 167 19.01 -0.19 -11.20
N VAL A 168 19.67 -1.12 -10.51
CA VAL A 168 19.41 -1.45 -9.11
C VAL A 168 20.02 -0.40 -8.19
N MET A 169 19.18 0.27 -7.41
CA MET A 169 19.59 1.38 -6.56
C MET A 169 19.75 0.99 -5.09
N GLU A 170 19.24 -0.20 -4.70
CA GLU A 170 19.25 -0.74 -3.35
C GLU A 170 19.70 -2.22 -3.35
N GLU A 171 20.48 -2.62 -2.35
CA GLU A 171 21.03 -3.99 -2.24
C GLU A 171 19.94 -5.07 -2.14
N ASP A 172 18.84 -4.77 -1.45
CA ASP A 172 17.74 -5.70 -1.26
C ASP A 172 17.05 -6.02 -2.60
N MET A 173 17.07 -5.11 -3.56
CA MET A 173 16.47 -5.28 -4.87
C MET A 173 17.32 -6.16 -5.83
N LYS A 174 18.54 -6.57 -5.45
CA LYS A 174 19.35 -7.52 -6.22
C LYS A 174 18.85 -8.97 -6.12
N ARG A 175 18.09 -9.30 -5.07
CA ARG A 175 17.65 -10.67 -4.78
C ARG A 175 16.27 -10.92 -5.36
N TYR A 176 16.15 -11.96 -6.20
CA TYR A 176 14.88 -12.38 -6.81
C TYR A 176 13.76 -12.56 -5.78
N ASP A 177 14.07 -13.18 -4.63
CA ASP A 177 13.13 -13.46 -3.55
C ASP A 177 12.52 -12.20 -2.92
N ASN A 178 13.17 -11.03 -3.08
CA ASN A 178 12.70 -9.76 -2.55
C ASN A 178 11.77 -9.01 -3.52
N LEU A 179 11.78 -9.36 -4.82
CA LEU A 179 10.79 -8.85 -5.76
C LEU A 179 9.42 -9.40 -5.38
N THR A 180 8.30 -8.73 -5.66
CA THR A 180 6.96 -9.27 -5.33
C THR A 180 5.96 -9.02 -6.44
N GLY A 181 4.79 -9.66 -6.36
CA GLY A 181 3.65 -9.35 -7.22
C GLY A 181 3.91 -9.51 -8.72
N GLU A 182 3.20 -8.70 -9.49
CA GLU A 182 3.28 -8.64 -10.95
C GLU A 182 4.70 -8.29 -11.43
N TRP A 183 5.39 -7.43 -10.68
CA TRP A 183 6.75 -7.01 -11.00
C TRP A 183 7.74 -8.17 -11.07
N ARG A 184 7.69 -9.10 -10.11
CA ARG A 184 8.58 -10.28 -10.06
C ARG A 184 8.48 -11.10 -11.34
N GLU A 185 7.28 -11.33 -11.86
CA GLU A 185 7.06 -12.13 -13.07
C GLU A 185 7.54 -11.45 -14.36
N ILE A 186 7.46 -10.12 -14.41
CA ILE A 186 7.85 -9.33 -15.57
C ILE A 186 9.37 -9.12 -15.61
N VAL A 187 9.97 -8.86 -14.44
CA VAL A 187 11.33 -8.31 -14.32
C VAL A 187 12.33 -9.30 -13.73
N GLY A 188 11.88 -10.34 -13.03
CA GLY A 188 12.76 -11.14 -12.17
C GLY A 188 13.95 -11.82 -12.85
N ASP A 189 13.81 -12.22 -14.12
CA ASP A 189 14.90 -12.85 -14.89
C ASP A 189 15.72 -11.85 -15.72
N CYS A 190 15.43 -10.55 -15.63
CA CYS A 190 16.06 -9.54 -16.46
C CYS A 190 17.43 -9.10 -15.92
N GLU A 191 18.36 -8.87 -16.84
CA GLU A 191 19.67 -8.31 -16.50
C GLU A 191 19.53 -6.88 -15.96
N CYS A 192 20.25 -6.61 -14.87
CA CYS A 192 20.24 -5.31 -14.20
C CYS A 192 21.67 -4.76 -14.07
N LEU A 193 21.81 -3.44 -14.14
CA LEU A 193 23.03 -2.72 -13.80
C LEU A 193 23.03 -2.37 -12.31
N ASP A 194 24.19 -2.42 -11.66
CA ASP A 194 24.34 -2.14 -10.24
C ASP A 194 24.71 -0.67 -10.00
N PHE A 195 23.84 0.06 -9.31
CA PHE A 195 24.03 1.46 -8.91
C PHE A 195 23.99 1.63 -7.39
N THR A 196 24.10 0.56 -6.62
CA THR A 196 23.99 0.59 -5.15
C THR A 196 25.13 1.37 -4.47
N ASP A 197 26.35 1.22 -5.01
CA ASP A 197 27.57 1.88 -4.54
C ASP A 197 27.82 3.20 -5.28
N GLU A 198 27.85 4.30 -4.52
CA GLU A 198 28.09 5.64 -5.08
C GLU A 198 29.54 5.85 -5.53
N THR A 199 30.49 5.09 -4.99
CA THR A 199 31.90 5.20 -5.40
C THR A 199 32.14 4.72 -6.84
N LEU A 200 31.23 3.89 -7.35
CA LEU A 200 31.27 3.34 -8.71
C LEU A 200 30.30 4.05 -9.67
N LEU A 201 29.67 5.15 -9.26
CA LEU A 201 28.63 5.84 -10.02
C LEU A 201 29.09 6.24 -11.44
N ASP A 202 30.32 6.75 -11.58
CA ASP A 202 30.84 7.17 -12.87
C ASP A 202 31.05 5.98 -13.82
N VAL A 203 31.57 4.87 -13.30
CA VAL A 203 31.76 3.61 -14.06
C VAL A 203 30.40 3.04 -14.49
N GLY A 204 29.42 3.01 -13.57
CA GLY A 204 28.06 2.59 -13.89
C GLY A 204 27.40 3.49 -14.94
N CYS A 205 27.66 4.80 -14.91
CA CYS A 205 27.16 5.74 -15.93
C CYS A 205 27.84 5.53 -17.30
N ASP A 206 29.11 5.14 -17.34
CA ASP A 206 29.81 4.79 -18.59
C ASP A 206 29.17 3.53 -19.20
N GLU A 207 28.98 2.47 -18.41
CA GLU A 207 28.34 1.22 -18.84
C GLU A 207 26.89 1.44 -19.30
N LEU A 208 26.10 2.21 -18.53
CA LEU A 208 24.74 2.57 -18.90
C LEU A 208 24.69 3.34 -20.22
N ALA A 209 25.61 4.29 -20.43
CA ALA A 209 25.66 5.05 -21.68
C ALA A 209 26.01 4.17 -22.88
N GLU A 210 26.92 3.22 -22.73
CA GLU A 210 27.23 2.24 -23.79
C GLU A 210 26.01 1.36 -24.11
N LYS A 211 25.32 0.86 -23.07
CA LYS A 211 24.11 0.04 -23.24
C LYS A 211 22.99 0.81 -23.94
N ILE A 212 22.75 2.07 -23.57
CA ILE A 212 21.77 2.95 -24.24
C ILE A 212 22.14 3.16 -25.71
N ARG A 213 23.40 3.44 -26.03
CA ARG A 213 23.83 3.63 -27.43
C ARG A 213 23.67 2.36 -28.25
N ALA A 214 24.02 1.20 -27.67
CA ALA A 214 23.84 -0.09 -28.33
C ALA A 214 22.37 -0.36 -28.66
N LEU A 215 21.46 -0.13 -27.71
CA LEU A 215 20.02 -0.29 -27.93
C LEU A 215 19.46 0.72 -28.93
N ASN A 216 19.91 1.98 -28.89
CA ASN A 216 19.49 3.00 -29.86
C ASN A 216 19.94 2.70 -31.29
N ALA A 217 21.05 1.96 -31.45
CA ALA A 217 21.55 1.54 -32.76
C ALA A 217 20.84 0.27 -33.27
N MET A 218 20.14 -0.48 -32.41
CA MET A 218 19.36 -1.64 -32.86
C MET A 218 18.13 -1.16 -33.63
N PRO A 219 17.84 -1.73 -34.81
CA PRO A 219 16.57 -1.46 -35.47
C PRO A 219 15.44 -1.86 -34.51
N ARG A 220 14.39 -1.05 -34.45
CA ARG A 220 13.10 -1.39 -33.82
C ARG A 220 12.39 -2.48 -34.64
N THR A 221 13.10 -3.52 -35.07
CA THR A 221 12.55 -4.71 -35.71
C THR A 221 11.99 -5.60 -34.62
N PRO A 222 10.67 -5.78 -34.57
CA PRO A 222 10.03 -6.54 -33.50
C PRO A 222 10.34 -8.02 -33.66
N VAL A 223 10.69 -8.68 -32.57
CA VAL A 223 10.66 -10.14 -32.51
C VAL A 223 9.19 -10.57 -32.63
N ASP A 224 8.87 -11.46 -33.56
CA ASP A 224 7.55 -11.79 -34.15
C ASP A 224 6.34 -11.95 -33.18
N MET A 225 6.57 -12.22 -31.89
CA MET A 225 5.51 -12.38 -30.88
C MET A 225 5.30 -11.18 -29.94
N ASP A 226 6.26 -10.24 -29.89
CA ASP A 226 6.23 -9.12 -28.94
C ASP A 226 5.26 -8.00 -29.36
N LEU A 227 4.87 -7.97 -30.63
CA LEU A 227 3.85 -7.06 -31.18
C LEU A 227 2.50 -7.71 -31.48
N ALA A 228 2.32 -9.01 -31.23
CA ALA A 228 1.04 -9.64 -31.44
C ALA A 228 -0.03 -8.91 -30.62
N GLY A 229 -1.01 -8.32 -31.30
CA GLY A 229 -2.09 -7.61 -30.64
C GLY A 229 -2.86 -8.57 -29.73
N VAL A 230 -3.54 -8.03 -28.71
CA VAL A 230 -4.38 -8.81 -27.76
C VAL A 230 -5.27 -9.86 -28.44
N LYS A 231 -5.79 -9.56 -29.64
CA LYS A 231 -6.61 -10.48 -30.44
C LYS A 231 -5.86 -11.75 -30.82
N ASP A 232 -4.62 -11.62 -31.31
CA ASP A 232 -3.81 -12.75 -31.76
C ASP A 232 -3.25 -13.56 -30.60
N LEU A 233 -2.81 -12.89 -29.54
CA LEU A 233 -2.39 -13.54 -28.30
C LEU A 233 -3.50 -14.45 -27.74
N ILE A 234 -4.73 -13.94 -27.66
CA ILE A 234 -5.86 -14.72 -27.15
C ILE A 234 -6.25 -15.84 -28.13
N ARG A 235 -6.11 -15.64 -29.44
CA ARG A 235 -6.34 -16.69 -30.44
C ARG A 235 -5.36 -17.84 -30.25
N ILE A 236 -4.07 -17.55 -30.05
CA ILE A 236 -3.03 -18.54 -29.76
C ILE A 236 -3.33 -19.26 -28.44
N LEU A 237 -3.69 -18.52 -27.39
CA LEU A 237 -4.03 -19.08 -26.08
C LEU A 237 -5.26 -20.01 -26.12
N LYS A 238 -6.24 -19.72 -26.98
CA LYS A 238 -7.45 -20.52 -27.14
C LYS A 238 -7.22 -21.84 -27.87
N ASN A 239 -6.15 -21.94 -28.67
CA ASN A 239 -5.82 -23.15 -29.41
C ASN A 239 -5.21 -24.19 -28.45
N SER A 240 -5.90 -25.32 -28.30
CA SER A 240 -5.48 -26.42 -27.42
C SER A 240 -4.20 -27.12 -27.87
N LEU A 241 -3.79 -26.94 -29.13
CA LEU A 241 -2.56 -27.50 -29.70
C LEU A 241 -1.35 -26.59 -29.51
N THR A 242 -1.51 -25.41 -28.92
CA THR A 242 -0.40 -24.47 -28.71
C THR A 242 0.66 -25.08 -27.78
N PRO A 243 1.94 -25.13 -28.20
CA PRO A 243 3.01 -25.65 -27.36
C PRO A 243 3.13 -24.91 -26.02
N ARG A 244 3.47 -25.63 -24.95
CA ARG A 244 3.61 -25.06 -23.60
C ARG A 244 4.54 -23.83 -23.55
N PRO A 245 5.73 -23.81 -24.18
CA PRO A 245 6.61 -22.64 -24.15
C PRO A 245 6.00 -21.42 -24.86
N THR A 246 5.25 -21.64 -25.94
CA THR A 246 4.53 -20.58 -26.65
C THR A 246 3.42 -20.01 -25.77
N CYS A 247 2.70 -20.87 -25.06
CA CYS A 247 1.69 -20.47 -24.09
C CYS A 247 2.29 -19.60 -22.97
N THR A 248 3.45 -19.99 -22.43
CA THR A 248 4.19 -19.19 -21.42
C THR A 248 4.54 -17.80 -21.94
N LYS A 249 5.11 -17.70 -23.15
CA LYS A 249 5.45 -16.41 -23.79
C LYS A 249 4.21 -15.53 -23.97
N VAL A 250 3.12 -16.11 -24.47
CA VAL A 250 1.84 -15.40 -24.66
C VAL A 250 1.29 -14.89 -23.33
N MET A 251 1.28 -15.73 -22.28
CA MET A 251 0.78 -15.33 -20.97
C MET A 251 1.63 -14.22 -20.34
N ARG A 252 2.97 -14.30 -20.40
CA ARG A 252 3.84 -13.20 -19.91
C ARG A 252 3.57 -11.89 -20.63
N ARG A 253 3.39 -11.93 -21.96
CA ARG A 253 3.03 -10.72 -22.74
C ARG A 253 1.67 -10.17 -22.31
N LEU A 254 0.68 -11.03 -22.09
CA LEU A 254 -0.63 -10.62 -21.59
C LEU A 254 -0.54 -10.04 -20.17
N VAL A 255 0.29 -10.58 -19.28
CA VAL A 255 0.47 -10.02 -17.91
C VAL A 255 0.93 -8.57 -17.99
N GLY A 256 1.96 -8.30 -18.80
CA GLY A 256 2.47 -6.95 -18.98
C GLY A 256 1.42 -5.97 -19.55
N LEU A 257 0.62 -6.43 -20.51
CA LEU A 257 -0.44 -5.61 -21.12
C LEU A 257 -1.65 -5.42 -20.18
N ALA A 258 -1.99 -6.42 -19.36
CA ALA A 258 -3.21 -6.41 -18.53
C ALA A 258 -3.19 -5.33 -17.43
N MET A 259 -2.01 -4.80 -17.10
CA MET A 259 -1.87 -3.72 -16.13
C MET A 259 -2.43 -2.38 -16.65
N LEU A 260 -2.57 -2.23 -17.96
CA LEU A 260 -3.24 -1.09 -18.59
C LEU A 260 -4.72 -1.38 -18.83
N ALA A 261 -5.59 -0.55 -18.28
CA ALA A 261 -7.05 -0.73 -18.37
C ALA A 261 -7.58 -0.95 -19.81
N PRO A 262 -7.16 -0.20 -20.84
CA PRO A 262 -7.65 -0.40 -22.21
C PRO A 262 -7.36 -1.80 -22.77
N PHE A 263 -6.21 -2.38 -22.40
CA PHE A 263 -5.84 -3.72 -22.84
C PHE A 263 -6.58 -4.80 -22.04
N ALA A 264 -6.76 -4.60 -20.73
CA ALA A 264 -7.59 -5.49 -19.90
C ALA A 264 -9.01 -5.60 -20.46
N ASP A 265 -9.63 -4.48 -20.83
CA ASP A 265 -10.97 -4.44 -21.45
C ASP A 265 -11.00 -5.25 -22.75
N LYS A 266 -10.03 -4.98 -23.63
CA LYS A 266 -9.88 -5.69 -24.91
C LYS A 266 -9.68 -7.19 -24.70
N MET A 267 -8.92 -7.60 -23.68
CA MET A 267 -8.69 -9.01 -23.36
C MET A 267 -9.98 -9.72 -22.93
N VAL A 268 -10.76 -9.10 -22.04
CA VAL A 268 -12.03 -9.66 -21.58
C VAL A 268 -13.01 -9.79 -22.76
N VAL A 269 -13.14 -8.75 -23.60
CA VAL A 269 -13.99 -8.78 -24.80
C VAL A 269 -13.58 -9.87 -25.77
N LYS A 270 -12.28 -10.14 -25.94
CA LYS A 270 -11.77 -11.21 -26.81
C LYS A 270 -11.86 -12.60 -26.18
N GLY A 271 -12.40 -12.72 -24.96
CA GLY A 271 -12.69 -13.98 -24.30
C GLY A 271 -11.49 -14.59 -23.58
N LEU A 272 -10.68 -13.76 -22.91
CA LEU A 272 -9.59 -14.20 -22.03
C LEU A 272 -10.13 -15.04 -20.85
N LEU A 273 -11.16 -14.57 -20.15
CA LEU A 273 -11.62 -15.22 -18.91
C LEU A 273 -12.04 -16.69 -19.11
N PRO A 274 -12.90 -17.04 -20.10
CA PRO A 274 -13.24 -18.44 -20.34
C PRO A 274 -12.05 -19.29 -20.83
N ALA A 275 -11.05 -18.67 -21.49
CA ALA A 275 -9.86 -19.37 -21.93
C ALA A 275 -8.97 -19.75 -20.73
N LEU A 276 -8.71 -18.82 -19.82
CA LEU A 276 -7.92 -19.06 -18.61
C LEU A 276 -8.58 -20.09 -17.69
N THR A 277 -9.89 -19.98 -17.45
CA THR A 277 -10.61 -20.91 -16.57
C THR A 277 -10.58 -22.34 -17.11
N ARG A 278 -10.74 -22.50 -18.41
CA ARG A 278 -10.58 -23.80 -19.08
C ARG A 278 -9.16 -24.34 -18.98
N LEU A 279 -8.14 -23.50 -19.17
CA LEU A 279 -6.74 -23.93 -19.08
C LEU A 279 -6.41 -24.43 -17.66
N ILE A 280 -6.76 -23.64 -16.64
CA ILE A 280 -6.56 -24.02 -15.23
C ILE A 280 -7.32 -25.32 -14.91
N GLY A 281 -8.57 -25.46 -15.39
CA GLY A 281 -9.41 -26.64 -15.16
C GLY A 281 -8.93 -27.96 -15.80
N THR A 282 -7.99 -27.93 -16.74
CA THR A 282 -7.56 -29.14 -17.46
C THR A 282 -6.40 -29.90 -16.80
N SER A 283 -5.87 -29.42 -15.67
CA SER A 283 -4.73 -29.99 -14.90
C SER A 283 -3.47 -30.33 -15.73
N LYS A 284 -3.38 -29.89 -16.98
CA LYS A 284 -2.29 -30.16 -17.94
C LYS A 284 -1.26 -29.02 -18.05
N LEU A 285 -1.46 -27.93 -17.31
CA LEU A 285 -0.54 -26.79 -17.29
C LEU A 285 0.73 -27.15 -16.51
N SER A 286 1.86 -26.57 -16.94
CA SER A 286 3.04 -26.49 -16.09
C SER A 286 2.77 -25.54 -14.92
N VAL A 287 3.52 -25.67 -13.83
CA VAL A 287 3.45 -24.78 -12.66
C VAL A 287 3.48 -23.31 -13.10
N THR A 288 4.46 -22.93 -13.93
CA THR A 288 4.59 -21.57 -14.48
C THR A 288 3.36 -21.07 -15.24
N ASN A 289 2.71 -21.93 -16.03
CA ASN A 289 1.53 -21.49 -16.78
C ASN A 289 0.30 -21.36 -15.87
N THR A 290 0.22 -22.16 -14.81
CA THR A 290 -0.81 -22.00 -13.78
C THR A 290 -0.61 -20.70 -13.02
N GLU A 291 0.64 -20.39 -12.62
CA GLU A 291 1.01 -19.14 -11.95
C GLU A 291 0.64 -17.92 -12.78
N LEU A 292 1.05 -17.88 -14.06
CA LEU A 292 0.72 -16.78 -14.96
C LEU A 292 -0.79 -16.65 -15.22
N ALA A 293 -1.52 -17.78 -15.31
CA ALA A 293 -2.97 -17.74 -15.49
C ALA A 293 -3.68 -17.18 -14.25
N LEU A 294 -3.25 -17.56 -13.04
CA LEU A 294 -3.75 -17.00 -11.78
C LEU A 294 -3.42 -15.52 -11.66
N LEU A 295 -2.18 -15.13 -12.02
CA LEU A 295 -1.76 -13.74 -12.01
C LEU A 295 -2.60 -12.88 -12.96
N LEU A 296 -2.87 -13.36 -14.18
CA LEU A 296 -3.77 -12.68 -15.12
C LEU A 296 -5.18 -12.52 -14.54
N LEU A 297 -5.75 -13.56 -13.93
CA LEU A 297 -7.06 -13.45 -13.28
C LEU A 297 -7.01 -12.44 -12.12
N LYS A 298 -5.95 -12.46 -11.31
CA LYS A 298 -5.73 -11.51 -10.20
C LYS A 298 -5.71 -10.08 -10.71
N ILE A 299 -4.93 -9.77 -11.75
CA ILE A 299 -4.85 -8.43 -12.35
C ILE A 299 -6.22 -8.00 -12.90
N ILE A 300 -6.90 -8.86 -13.66
CA ILE A 300 -8.21 -8.52 -14.24
C ILE A 300 -9.29 -8.34 -13.16
N ALA A 301 -9.23 -9.09 -12.05
CA ALA A 301 -10.13 -8.90 -10.91
C ALA A 301 -9.90 -7.56 -10.16
N ARG A 302 -8.68 -7.01 -10.24
CA ARG A 302 -8.31 -5.72 -9.67
C ARG A 302 -8.86 -4.55 -10.51
N THR A 303 -8.78 -4.65 -11.83
CA THR A 303 -9.04 -3.51 -12.73
C THR A 303 -10.50 -3.04 -12.75
N SER A 304 -11.47 -3.93 -12.54
CA SER A 304 -12.89 -3.55 -12.58
C SER A 304 -13.76 -4.44 -11.70
N CYS A 305 -14.70 -3.83 -10.99
CA CYS A 305 -15.74 -4.55 -10.26
C CYS A 305 -16.65 -5.37 -11.20
N ILE A 306 -16.79 -4.98 -12.47
CA ILE A 306 -17.53 -5.73 -13.48
C ILE A 306 -16.79 -7.04 -13.80
N TYR A 307 -15.48 -6.98 -13.97
CA TYR A 307 -14.66 -8.16 -14.27
C TYR A 307 -14.55 -9.10 -13.07
N ARG A 308 -14.45 -8.55 -11.86
CA ARG A 308 -14.58 -9.30 -10.61
C ARG A 308 -15.85 -10.16 -10.60
N ARG A 309 -17.01 -9.56 -10.86
CA ARG A 309 -18.29 -10.29 -10.94
C ARG A 309 -18.27 -11.36 -12.02
N LYS A 310 -17.75 -11.07 -13.22
CA LYS A 310 -17.63 -12.07 -14.31
C LYS A 310 -16.75 -13.26 -13.90
N ILE A 311 -15.65 -13.02 -13.18
CA ILE A 311 -14.76 -14.09 -12.69
C ILE A 311 -15.47 -14.92 -11.62
N VAL A 312 -16.18 -14.29 -10.68
CA VAL A 312 -17.01 -14.99 -9.67
C VAL A 312 -18.01 -15.92 -10.36
N THR A 313 -18.80 -15.41 -11.30
CA THR A 313 -19.78 -16.22 -12.06
C THR A 313 -19.11 -17.38 -12.81
N LEU A 314 -17.92 -17.20 -13.35
CA LEU A 314 -17.17 -18.27 -14.00
C LEU A 314 -16.68 -19.33 -13.01
N ILE A 315 -16.23 -18.91 -11.82
CA ILE A 315 -15.81 -19.84 -10.76
C ILE A 315 -16.99 -20.70 -10.30
N GLU A 316 -18.16 -20.08 -10.11
CA GLU A 316 -19.38 -20.77 -9.69
C GLU A 316 -19.91 -21.71 -10.80
N SER A 317 -20.13 -21.19 -12.00
CA SER A 317 -20.72 -21.96 -13.12
C SER A 317 -19.86 -23.12 -13.61
N ARG A 318 -18.55 -23.10 -13.36
CA ARG A 318 -17.62 -24.17 -13.74
C ARG A 318 -17.18 -25.04 -12.56
N HIS A 319 -17.79 -24.88 -11.38
CA HIS A 319 -17.40 -25.57 -10.15
C HIS A 319 -15.89 -25.52 -9.89
N MET A 320 -15.27 -24.32 -10.04
CA MET A 320 -13.83 -24.14 -9.89
C MET A 320 -13.39 -23.81 -8.46
N MET A 321 -14.34 -23.65 -7.53
CA MET A 321 -14.00 -23.45 -6.11
C MET A 321 -13.08 -24.56 -5.55
N PRO A 322 -13.36 -25.86 -5.78
CA PRO A 322 -12.48 -26.95 -5.32
C PRO A 322 -11.07 -26.83 -5.90
N LEU A 323 -10.94 -26.39 -7.15
CA LEU A 323 -9.66 -26.20 -7.81
C LEU A 323 -8.88 -25.02 -7.22
N LEU A 324 -9.54 -23.89 -6.96
CA LEU A 324 -8.92 -22.74 -6.31
C LEU A 324 -8.45 -23.11 -4.89
N THR A 325 -9.26 -23.87 -4.15
CA THR A 325 -8.90 -24.40 -2.83
C THR A 325 -7.74 -25.38 -2.91
N MET A 326 -7.72 -26.29 -3.89
CA MET A 326 -6.61 -27.21 -4.11
C MET A 326 -5.31 -26.44 -4.44
N LEU A 327 -5.37 -25.39 -5.27
CA LEU A 327 -4.19 -24.58 -5.59
C LEU A 327 -3.64 -23.84 -4.36
N LEU A 328 -4.50 -23.42 -3.42
CA LEU A 328 -4.09 -22.88 -2.13
C LEU A 328 -3.48 -23.94 -1.20
N LYS A 329 -3.90 -25.20 -1.31
CA LYS A 329 -3.45 -26.31 -0.47
C LYS A 329 -2.13 -26.91 -0.96
N GLU A 330 -2.11 -27.33 -2.22
CA GLU A 330 -1.06 -28.13 -2.85
C GLU A 330 -0.13 -27.31 -3.75
N GLY A 331 -0.52 -26.09 -4.12
CA GLY A 331 0.29 -25.23 -4.98
C GLY A 331 1.67 -24.93 -4.40
N GLU A 332 2.65 -24.76 -5.29
CA GLU A 332 4.02 -24.39 -4.93
C GLU A 332 4.24 -22.88 -5.09
N GLY A 333 5.11 -22.32 -4.25
CA GLY A 333 5.62 -20.95 -4.39
C GLY A 333 4.56 -19.89 -4.70
N LEU A 334 4.61 -19.36 -5.92
CA LEU A 334 3.77 -18.26 -6.41
C LEU A 334 2.33 -18.67 -6.70
N THR A 335 2.08 -19.97 -6.93
CA THR A 335 0.71 -20.47 -7.15
C THR A 335 -0.17 -20.12 -5.95
N LYS A 336 0.32 -20.34 -4.72
CA LYS A 336 -0.39 -19.99 -3.48
C LYS A 336 -0.55 -18.48 -3.31
N GLU A 337 0.51 -17.73 -3.60
CA GLU A 337 0.52 -16.26 -3.51
C GLU A 337 -0.54 -15.65 -4.43
N HIS A 338 -0.54 -16.03 -5.71
CA HIS A 338 -1.49 -15.50 -6.70
C HIS A 338 -2.91 -16.01 -6.49
N ALA A 339 -3.09 -17.23 -6.02
CA ALA A 339 -4.42 -17.73 -5.65
C ALA A 339 -5.01 -16.92 -4.48
N ALA A 340 -4.24 -16.66 -3.42
CA ALA A 340 -4.67 -15.84 -2.30
C ALA A 340 -4.95 -14.38 -2.74
N GLY A 341 -4.06 -13.81 -3.56
CA GLY A 341 -4.24 -12.47 -4.11
C GLY A 341 -5.44 -12.33 -5.04
N LEU A 342 -5.76 -13.38 -5.82
CA LEU A 342 -7.00 -13.45 -6.57
C LEU A 342 -8.22 -13.42 -5.63
N VAL A 343 -8.24 -14.25 -4.58
CA VAL A 343 -9.34 -14.25 -3.60
C VAL A 343 -9.51 -12.87 -2.95
N ARG A 344 -8.42 -12.23 -2.53
CA ARG A 344 -8.42 -10.85 -2.04
C ARG A 344 -9.11 -9.90 -3.00
N ASN A 345 -8.74 -9.95 -4.28
CA ASN A 345 -9.32 -9.10 -5.30
C ASN A 345 -10.79 -9.45 -5.58
N LEU A 346 -11.21 -10.71 -5.45
CA LEU A 346 -12.60 -11.15 -5.62
C LEU A 346 -13.53 -10.67 -4.51
N PHE A 347 -13.03 -10.55 -3.27
CA PHE A 347 -13.79 -10.03 -2.13
C PHE A 347 -13.66 -8.52 -1.92
N SER A 348 -12.84 -7.85 -2.73
CA SER A 348 -12.67 -6.40 -2.64
C SER A 348 -13.98 -5.67 -2.94
N GLY A 349 -14.34 -4.68 -2.11
CA GLY A 349 -15.52 -3.82 -2.28
C GLY A 349 -16.49 -3.84 -1.11
N GLY A 350 -16.53 -4.91 -0.31
CA GLY A 350 -17.39 -5.04 0.88
C GLY A 350 -18.90 -5.02 0.57
N GLY A 351 -19.70 -5.59 1.47
CA GLY A 351 -21.17 -5.53 1.41
C GLY A 351 -21.82 -6.31 0.26
N ILE A 352 -21.11 -7.24 -0.38
CA ILE A 352 -21.65 -8.05 -1.48
C ILE A 352 -21.36 -9.52 -1.20
N LYS A 353 -22.39 -10.35 -1.28
CA LYS A 353 -22.25 -11.81 -1.28
C LYS A 353 -21.47 -12.23 -2.53
N VAL A 354 -20.30 -12.82 -2.32
CA VAL A 354 -19.39 -13.23 -3.40
C VAL A 354 -19.58 -14.69 -3.74
N PHE A 355 -19.52 -15.57 -2.75
CA PHE A 355 -19.66 -17.03 -2.91
C PHE A 355 -20.72 -17.61 -1.98
N GLU A 356 -21.27 -18.75 -2.35
CA GLU A 356 -22.07 -19.57 -1.45
C GLU A 356 -21.21 -20.11 -0.29
N LYS A 357 -21.76 -20.06 0.92
CA LYS A 357 -21.12 -20.56 2.15
C LYS A 357 -21.28 -22.08 2.26
N ASN A 358 -20.60 -22.80 1.38
CA ASN A 358 -20.56 -24.26 1.35
C ASN A 358 -19.24 -24.81 1.94
N GLU A 359 -19.07 -26.13 1.96
CA GLU A 359 -17.86 -26.79 2.48
C GLU A 359 -16.59 -26.35 1.77
N TRP A 360 -16.64 -26.12 0.45
CA TRP A 360 -15.49 -25.66 -0.33
C TRP A 360 -15.07 -24.25 0.03
N PHE A 361 -16.02 -23.35 0.29
CA PHE A 361 -15.73 -22.02 0.79
C PHE A 361 -15.11 -22.08 2.20
N GLN A 362 -15.61 -22.97 3.07
CA GLN A 362 -15.03 -23.15 4.38
C GLN A 362 -13.58 -23.65 4.30
N GLU A 363 -13.31 -24.68 3.49
CA GLU A 363 -11.94 -25.19 3.27
C GLU A 363 -11.04 -24.10 2.64
N LEU A 364 -11.57 -23.26 1.75
CA LEU A 364 -10.84 -22.12 1.22
C LEU A 364 -10.39 -21.18 2.34
N VAL A 365 -11.27 -20.86 3.29
CA VAL A 365 -10.93 -20.03 4.46
C VAL A 365 -9.89 -20.73 5.33
N THR A 366 -10.03 -22.03 5.57
CA THR A 366 -9.03 -22.84 6.28
C THR A 366 -7.65 -22.72 5.63
N MET A 367 -7.56 -22.83 4.30
CA MET A 367 -6.28 -22.72 3.58
C MET A 367 -5.69 -21.31 3.68
N LEU A 368 -6.50 -20.25 3.64
CA LEU A 368 -6.02 -18.89 3.83
C LEU A 368 -5.50 -18.63 5.24
N VAL A 369 -6.17 -19.16 6.28
CA VAL A 369 -5.70 -19.05 7.67
C VAL A 369 -4.37 -19.79 7.85
N GLN A 370 -4.24 -21.01 7.31
CA GLN A 370 -2.98 -21.77 7.35
C GLN A 370 -1.86 -21.06 6.58
N LEU A 371 -2.17 -20.45 5.44
CA LEU A 371 -1.21 -19.70 4.62
C LEU A 371 -0.74 -18.43 5.34
N LEU A 372 -1.62 -17.75 6.08
CA LEU A 372 -1.24 -16.64 6.97
C LEU A 372 -0.36 -17.11 8.14
N GLU A 373 -0.62 -18.31 8.68
CA GLU A 373 0.16 -18.84 9.81
C GLU A 373 1.59 -19.26 9.39
N ARG A 374 1.73 -20.00 8.27
CA ARG A 374 2.96 -20.74 7.94
C ARG A 374 3.57 -20.41 6.57
N GLY A 375 2.94 -19.53 5.80
CA GLY A 375 3.44 -19.14 4.47
C GLY A 375 4.71 -18.29 4.53
N THR A 376 5.30 -18.05 3.36
CA THR A 376 6.33 -17.02 3.21
C THR A 376 5.76 -15.62 3.46
N SER A 377 6.59 -14.61 3.71
CA SER A 377 6.11 -13.25 3.97
C SER A 377 5.18 -12.71 2.89
N SER A 378 5.42 -13.03 1.61
CA SER A 378 4.53 -12.65 0.50
C SER A 378 3.21 -13.42 0.51
N GLN A 379 3.26 -14.72 0.78
CA GLN A 379 2.05 -15.55 0.90
C GLN A 379 1.19 -15.12 2.09
N GLN A 380 1.81 -14.82 3.24
CA GLN A 380 1.13 -14.30 4.42
C GLN A 380 0.48 -12.95 4.14
N TYR A 381 1.14 -12.09 3.36
CA TYR A 381 0.60 -10.78 2.99
C TYR A 381 -0.67 -10.93 2.15
N GLU A 382 -0.65 -11.78 1.12
CA GLU A 382 -1.81 -12.04 0.27
C GLU A 382 -2.92 -12.77 1.03
N ALA A 383 -2.58 -13.74 1.88
CA ALA A 383 -3.54 -14.46 2.72
C ALA A 383 -4.23 -13.54 3.73
N GLY A 384 -3.47 -12.71 4.45
CA GLY A 384 -4.01 -11.71 5.36
C GLY A 384 -4.86 -10.67 4.63
N GLY A 385 -4.44 -10.25 3.44
CA GLY A 385 -5.23 -9.37 2.57
C GLY A 385 -6.56 -10.02 2.15
N ALA A 386 -6.54 -11.29 1.76
CA ALA A 386 -7.71 -12.07 1.39
C ALA A 386 -8.68 -12.23 2.56
N LEU A 387 -8.19 -12.63 3.73
CA LEU A 387 -8.96 -12.72 4.96
C LEU A 387 -9.54 -11.36 5.36
N GLY A 388 -8.79 -10.27 5.18
CA GLY A 388 -9.27 -8.91 5.43
C GLY A 388 -10.43 -8.53 4.50
N ALA A 389 -10.30 -8.84 3.21
CA ALA A 389 -11.37 -8.61 2.23
C ALA A 389 -12.62 -9.45 2.53
N ILE A 390 -12.45 -10.70 2.95
CA ILE A 390 -13.56 -11.56 3.41
C ILE A 390 -14.18 -10.98 4.68
N ALA A 391 -13.39 -10.57 5.67
CA ALA A 391 -13.85 -10.05 6.96
C ALA A 391 -14.59 -8.70 6.85
N LEU A 392 -14.33 -7.90 5.81
CA LEU A 392 -15.12 -6.70 5.51
C LEU A 392 -16.61 -7.02 5.23
N ASN A 393 -16.90 -8.26 4.85
CA ASN A 393 -18.25 -8.74 4.61
C ASN A 393 -18.74 -9.49 5.86
N LYS A 394 -19.60 -8.83 6.67
CA LYS A 394 -20.07 -9.36 7.97
C LYS A 394 -20.59 -10.80 7.92
N GLU A 395 -21.25 -11.18 6.82
CA GLU A 395 -21.83 -12.51 6.65
C GLU A 395 -20.81 -13.67 6.57
N TYR A 396 -19.54 -13.36 6.27
CA TYR A 396 -18.44 -14.34 6.14
C TYR A 396 -17.49 -14.36 7.34
N GLN A 397 -17.61 -13.39 8.26
CA GLN A 397 -16.79 -13.35 9.47
C GLN A 397 -16.84 -14.65 10.29
N PRO A 398 -18.00 -15.34 10.46
CA PRO A 398 -18.04 -16.60 11.20
C PRO A 398 -17.15 -17.70 10.62
N SER A 399 -16.95 -17.73 9.29
CA SER A 399 -16.07 -18.72 8.65
C SER A 399 -14.61 -18.52 9.04
N ILE A 400 -14.16 -17.27 9.26
CA ILE A 400 -12.79 -16.96 9.70
C ILE A 400 -12.60 -17.34 11.17
N VAL A 401 -13.59 -17.00 12.02
CA VAL A 401 -13.55 -17.30 13.46
C VAL A 401 -13.53 -18.81 13.70
N LYS A 402 -14.35 -19.58 12.97
CA LYS A 402 -14.41 -21.04 13.06
C LYS A 402 -13.05 -21.73 12.83
N GLU A 403 -12.18 -21.12 12.02
CA GLU A 403 -10.83 -21.63 11.71
C GLU A 403 -9.74 -21.06 12.63
N ASN A 404 -10.10 -20.55 13.81
CA ASN A 404 -9.17 -19.89 14.76
C ASN A 404 -8.46 -18.66 14.17
N GLY A 405 -9.12 -17.96 13.24
CA GLY A 405 -8.52 -16.82 12.56
C GLY A 405 -8.13 -15.67 13.49
N ILE A 406 -8.83 -15.48 14.63
CA ILE A 406 -8.48 -14.47 15.64
C ILE A 406 -7.11 -14.77 16.24
N ARG A 407 -6.90 -15.99 16.77
CA ARG A 407 -5.63 -16.43 17.34
C ARG A 407 -4.47 -16.32 16.34
N VAL A 408 -4.66 -16.77 15.10
CA VAL A 408 -3.63 -16.70 14.05
C VAL A 408 -3.28 -15.24 13.71
N CYS A 409 -4.29 -14.36 13.58
CA CYS A 409 -4.04 -12.95 13.32
C CYS A 409 -3.35 -12.26 14.52
N MET A 410 -3.71 -12.62 15.76
CA MET A 410 -3.04 -12.11 16.95
C MET A 410 -1.57 -12.52 17.00
N ALA A 411 -1.26 -13.79 16.68
CA ALA A 411 0.11 -14.26 16.58
C ALA A 411 0.91 -13.49 15.51
N GLN A 412 0.34 -13.29 14.31
CA GLN A 412 1.02 -12.53 13.25
C GLN A 412 1.18 -11.05 13.59
N MET A 413 0.21 -10.43 14.27
CA MET A 413 0.28 -9.02 14.65
C MET A 413 1.33 -8.73 15.73
N THR A 414 1.58 -9.70 16.62
CA THR A 414 2.46 -9.54 17.80
C THR A 414 3.86 -10.12 17.62
N CYS A 415 4.05 -11.07 16.70
CA CYS A 415 5.35 -11.70 16.46
C CYS A 415 6.37 -10.67 15.91
N PRO A 416 7.52 -10.47 16.60
CA PRO A 416 8.52 -9.48 16.17
C PRO A 416 9.16 -9.77 14.81
N SER A 417 9.22 -11.04 14.40
CA SER A 417 9.79 -11.44 13.10
C SER A 417 8.80 -11.31 11.94
N THR A 418 7.51 -11.07 12.21
CA THR A 418 6.52 -10.89 11.15
C THR A 418 6.71 -9.53 10.48
N VAL A 419 6.81 -9.54 9.14
CA VAL A 419 7.01 -8.31 8.36
C VAL A 419 5.84 -7.33 8.54
N GLU A 420 6.14 -6.04 8.51
CA GLU A 420 5.19 -4.98 8.83
C GLU A 420 3.89 -5.05 8.01
N GLY A 421 3.98 -5.30 6.71
CA GLY A 421 2.81 -5.42 5.84
C GLY A 421 1.86 -6.55 6.26
N VAL A 422 2.39 -7.68 6.76
CA VAL A 422 1.58 -8.80 7.26
C VAL A 422 0.92 -8.43 8.59
N ARG A 423 1.66 -7.77 9.50
CA ARG A 423 1.11 -7.27 10.77
C ARG A 423 -0.06 -6.32 10.53
N GLU A 424 0.06 -5.44 9.53
CA GLU A 424 -1.03 -4.54 9.13
C GLU A 424 -2.26 -5.33 8.63
N LYS A 425 -2.09 -6.32 7.76
CA LYS A 425 -3.22 -7.14 7.29
C LYS A 425 -3.91 -7.89 8.43
N ALA A 426 -3.13 -8.48 9.34
CA ALA A 426 -3.66 -9.16 10.52
C ALA A 426 -4.46 -8.21 11.43
N ALA A 427 -3.93 -7.00 11.67
CA ALA A 427 -4.63 -5.96 12.42
C ALA A 427 -5.96 -5.55 11.77
N VAL A 428 -6.01 -5.46 10.43
CA VAL A 428 -7.24 -5.16 9.68
C VAL A 428 -8.27 -6.28 9.85
N VAL A 429 -7.86 -7.56 9.76
CA VAL A 429 -8.76 -8.71 9.98
C VAL A 429 -9.37 -8.62 11.38
N LEU A 430 -8.54 -8.47 12.42
CA LEU A 430 -8.99 -8.39 13.81
C LEU A 430 -9.97 -7.22 14.06
N ARG A 431 -9.69 -6.04 13.50
CA ARG A 431 -10.60 -4.89 13.55
C ARG A 431 -11.94 -5.19 12.86
N CYS A 432 -11.94 -5.93 11.76
CA CYS A 432 -13.18 -6.33 11.08
C CYS A 432 -13.98 -7.35 11.89
N LEU A 433 -13.30 -8.31 12.54
CA LEU A 433 -13.92 -9.34 13.36
C LEU A 433 -14.46 -8.81 14.69
N SER A 434 -14.03 -7.64 15.17
CA SER A 434 -14.51 -7.03 16.43
C SER A 434 -15.95 -6.49 16.37
N ALA A 435 -16.80 -7.00 15.48
CA ALA A 435 -18.18 -6.57 15.29
C ALA A 435 -19.17 -7.21 16.28
N THR A 436 -18.80 -8.32 16.92
CA THR A 436 -19.60 -9.01 17.94
C THR A 436 -18.88 -8.97 19.29
N GLU A 437 -19.65 -9.01 20.38
CA GLU A 437 -19.09 -9.01 21.73
C GLU A 437 -18.20 -10.25 22.01
N GLU A 438 -18.62 -11.42 21.51
CA GLU A 438 -17.86 -12.67 21.63
C GLU A 438 -16.46 -12.54 21.01
N ASN A 439 -16.37 -12.04 19.77
CA ASN A 439 -15.09 -11.84 19.11
C ASN A 439 -14.26 -10.75 19.80
N GLN A 440 -14.89 -9.68 20.29
CA GLN A 440 -14.19 -8.64 21.05
C GLN A 440 -13.57 -9.21 22.34
N ARG A 441 -14.27 -10.12 23.00
CA ARG A 441 -13.80 -10.82 24.21
C ARG A 441 -12.64 -11.75 23.87
N GLU A 442 -12.75 -12.55 22.82
CA GLU A 442 -11.67 -13.44 22.36
C GLU A 442 -10.41 -12.65 21.97
N ILE A 443 -10.54 -11.59 21.17
CA ILE A 443 -9.44 -10.69 20.81
C ILE A 443 -8.80 -10.11 22.07
N GLY A 444 -9.60 -9.76 23.07
CA GLY A 444 -9.15 -9.31 24.39
C GLY A 444 -8.28 -10.32 25.12
N ILE A 445 -8.78 -11.55 25.24
CA ILE A 445 -8.11 -12.69 25.90
C ILE A 445 -6.76 -13.01 25.23
N GLU A 446 -6.71 -12.94 23.90
CA GLU A 446 -5.49 -13.14 23.11
C GLU A 446 -4.49 -11.95 23.18
N GLY A 447 -4.77 -10.93 24.01
CA GLY A 447 -3.87 -9.80 24.24
C GLY A 447 -4.06 -8.63 23.27
N GLY A 448 -5.19 -8.57 22.57
CA GLY A 448 -5.50 -7.56 21.55
C GLY A 448 -5.41 -6.13 22.04
N VAL A 449 -5.84 -5.84 23.28
CA VAL A 449 -5.79 -4.47 23.84
C VAL A 449 -4.36 -3.94 23.89
N VAL A 450 -3.41 -4.73 24.42
CA VAL A 450 -2.00 -4.35 24.53
C VAL A 450 -1.37 -4.20 23.14
N ALA A 451 -1.67 -5.14 22.25
CA ALA A 451 -1.11 -5.16 20.91
C ALA A 451 -1.59 -3.95 20.08
N PHE A 452 -2.87 -3.59 20.13
CA PHE A 452 -3.39 -2.40 19.45
C PHE A 452 -2.92 -1.08 20.10
N LEU A 453 -2.71 -1.02 21.42
CA LEU A 453 -2.09 0.16 22.05
C LEU A 453 -0.65 0.37 21.53
N THR A 454 0.11 -0.70 21.43
CA THR A 454 1.49 -0.67 20.92
C THR A 454 1.50 -0.24 19.45
N LEU A 455 0.60 -0.79 18.64
CA LEU A 455 0.48 -0.45 17.22
C LEU A 455 -0.02 0.99 17.01
N LEU A 456 -0.90 1.50 17.88
CA LEU A 456 -1.33 2.90 17.87
C LEU A 456 -0.16 3.85 18.16
N GLN A 457 0.74 3.51 19.09
CA GLN A 457 1.89 4.35 19.42
C GLN A 457 2.96 4.34 18.31
N ASN A 458 3.33 3.15 17.86
CA ASN A 458 4.55 2.93 17.06
C ASN A 458 4.27 2.70 15.56
N GLY A 459 3.00 2.54 15.17
CA GLY A 459 2.64 2.19 13.80
C GLY A 459 2.56 3.35 12.81
N THR A 460 2.44 3.00 11.53
CA THR A 460 2.16 3.90 10.41
C THR A 460 0.80 4.61 10.58
N PRO A 461 0.52 5.70 9.83
CA PRO A 461 -0.80 6.32 9.84
C PRO A 461 -1.97 5.33 9.64
N ALA A 462 -1.86 4.41 8.67
CA ALA A 462 -2.89 3.41 8.41
C ALA A 462 -3.06 2.40 9.57
N GLN A 463 -1.95 1.98 10.18
CA GLN A 463 -1.97 1.12 11.36
C GLN A 463 -2.59 1.84 12.57
N ARG A 464 -2.36 3.14 12.74
CA ARG A 464 -2.97 3.95 13.81
C ARG A 464 -4.48 4.08 13.63
N GLU A 465 -4.95 4.29 12.40
CA GLU A 465 -6.38 4.28 12.09
C GLU A 465 -7.01 2.93 12.43
N THR A 466 -6.40 1.85 11.97
CA THR A 466 -6.85 0.48 12.24
C THR A 466 -6.91 0.20 13.75
N SER A 467 -5.84 0.55 14.48
CA SER A 467 -5.71 0.30 15.92
C SER A 467 -6.70 1.11 16.75
N SER A 468 -6.85 2.40 16.44
CA SER A 468 -7.79 3.26 17.18
C SER A 468 -9.24 2.80 16.99
N ALA A 469 -9.61 2.38 15.78
CA ALA A 469 -10.92 1.80 15.52
C ALA A 469 -11.12 0.46 16.25
N ALA A 470 -10.13 -0.43 16.24
CA ALA A 470 -10.19 -1.70 16.96
C ALA A 470 -10.35 -1.47 18.47
N LEU A 471 -9.53 -0.60 19.08
CA LEU A 471 -9.63 -0.25 20.50
C LEU A 471 -11.02 0.31 20.84
N ASN A 472 -11.59 1.18 20.00
CA ASN A 472 -12.95 1.67 20.20
C ASN A 472 -13.97 0.52 20.28
N TRP A 473 -13.94 -0.44 19.35
CA TRP A 473 -14.84 -1.59 19.40
C TRP A 473 -14.60 -2.50 20.60
N LEU A 474 -13.34 -2.78 20.94
CA LEU A 474 -13.00 -3.64 22.07
C LEU A 474 -13.49 -3.10 23.42
N MET A 475 -13.65 -1.78 23.56
CA MET A 475 -14.13 -1.15 24.80
C MET A 475 -15.62 -1.36 25.08
N GLU A 476 -16.38 -2.08 24.24
CA GLU A 476 -17.73 -2.56 24.60
C GLU A 476 -17.68 -3.67 25.66
N VAL A 477 -16.58 -4.43 25.73
CA VAL A 477 -16.39 -5.55 26.67
C VAL A 477 -15.77 -5.07 28.00
N PRO A 478 -16.37 -5.38 29.17
CA PRO A 478 -15.86 -4.96 30.49
C PRO A 478 -14.41 -5.36 30.80
N GLU A 479 -14.03 -6.59 30.47
CA GLU A 479 -12.71 -7.15 30.72
C GLU A 479 -11.64 -6.39 29.92
N ASN A 480 -11.98 -6.00 28.68
CA ASN A 480 -11.09 -5.20 27.84
C ASN A 480 -10.89 -3.79 28.38
N ARG A 481 -11.94 -3.16 28.94
CA ARG A 481 -11.81 -1.85 29.60
C ARG A 481 -10.87 -1.94 30.80
N THR A 482 -10.99 -3.01 31.59
CA THR A 482 -10.10 -3.27 32.73
C THR A 482 -8.64 -3.40 32.28
N ILE A 483 -8.38 -4.16 31.21
CA ILE A 483 -7.04 -4.30 30.62
C ILE A 483 -6.53 -2.94 30.12
N LEU A 484 -7.34 -2.17 29.38
CA LEU A 484 -6.96 -0.85 28.87
C LEU A 484 -6.47 0.07 30.00
N VAL A 485 -7.18 0.09 31.13
CA VAL A 485 -6.83 0.94 32.28
C VAL A 485 -5.54 0.46 32.93
N LYS A 486 -5.38 -0.85 33.16
CA LYS A 486 -4.15 -1.46 33.71
C LYS A 486 -2.92 -1.12 32.87
N GLU A 487 -3.07 -1.16 31.55
CA GLU A 487 -2.01 -0.89 30.57
C GLU A 487 -1.78 0.60 30.28
N ARG A 488 -2.27 1.48 31.17
CA ARG A 488 -2.17 2.96 31.05
C ARG A 488 -2.74 3.50 29.73
N GLY A 489 -3.65 2.74 29.11
CA GLY A 489 -4.23 3.04 27.79
C GLY A 489 -5.03 4.34 27.75
N ILE A 490 -5.59 4.80 28.88
CA ILE A 490 -6.30 6.09 28.95
C ILE A 490 -5.40 7.24 28.50
N ARG A 491 -4.17 7.33 29.01
CA ARG A 491 -3.22 8.39 28.66
C ARG A 491 -2.76 8.28 27.20
N THR A 492 -2.55 7.05 26.72
CA THR A 492 -2.20 6.80 25.31
C THR A 492 -3.31 7.29 24.39
N LEU A 493 -4.56 6.91 24.63
CA LEU A 493 -5.70 7.37 23.84
C LEU A 493 -5.87 8.88 23.93
N LEU A 494 -5.70 9.48 25.11
CA LEU A 494 -5.80 10.94 25.29
C LEU A 494 -4.75 11.70 24.48
N ASN A 495 -3.51 11.19 24.40
CA ASN A 495 -2.49 11.78 23.54
C ASN A 495 -2.94 11.79 22.05
N PHE A 496 -3.59 10.72 21.60
CA PHE A 496 -4.14 10.64 20.25
C PHE A 496 -5.43 11.42 20.04
N VAL A 497 -6.19 11.71 21.09
CA VAL A 497 -7.29 12.69 21.05
C VAL A 497 -6.75 14.10 20.75
N VAL A 498 -5.62 14.48 21.34
CA VAL A 498 -5.02 15.81 21.17
C VAL A 498 -4.23 15.93 19.87
N ARG A 499 -3.40 14.93 19.55
CA ARG A 499 -2.39 15.01 18.47
C ARG A 499 -2.69 14.12 17.26
N GLY A 500 -3.68 13.24 17.36
CA GLY A 500 -3.99 12.30 16.29
C GLY A 500 -4.57 12.96 15.04
N GLN A 501 -4.62 12.22 13.94
CA GLN A 501 -5.36 12.63 12.74
C GLN A 501 -6.88 12.59 12.98
N LYS A 502 -7.66 13.24 12.11
CA LYS A 502 -9.12 13.42 12.30
C LYS A 502 -9.84 12.11 12.67
N PHE A 503 -9.57 11.02 11.95
CA PHE A 503 -10.15 9.72 12.21
C PHE A 503 -9.70 9.13 13.55
N VAL A 504 -8.39 9.11 13.81
CA VAL A 504 -7.80 8.59 15.05
C VAL A 504 -8.30 9.36 16.28
N ARG A 505 -8.45 10.69 16.19
CA ARG A 505 -9.01 11.51 17.28
C ARG A 505 -10.42 11.09 17.62
N GLN A 506 -11.27 10.91 16.61
CA GLN A 506 -12.65 10.46 16.77
C GLN A 506 -12.70 9.08 17.45
N GLN A 507 -11.95 8.11 16.95
CA GLN A 507 -11.99 6.76 17.52
C GLN A 507 -11.46 6.74 18.95
N SER A 508 -10.41 7.52 19.24
CA SER A 508 -9.80 7.57 20.57
C SER A 508 -10.73 8.20 21.62
N ILE A 509 -11.41 9.31 21.29
CA ILE A 509 -12.37 9.92 22.22
C ILE A 509 -13.60 9.03 22.43
N SER A 510 -14.07 8.35 21.37
CA SER A 510 -15.15 7.39 21.46
C SER A 510 -14.78 6.22 22.37
N ALA A 511 -13.58 5.66 22.22
CA ALA A 511 -13.08 4.60 23.10
C ALA A 511 -13.05 5.04 24.57
N LEU A 512 -12.52 6.23 24.88
CA LEU A 512 -12.50 6.79 26.24
C LEU A 512 -13.91 7.01 26.80
N SER A 513 -14.85 7.47 25.97
CA SER A 513 -16.23 7.72 26.42
C SER A 513 -16.97 6.44 26.84
N LYS A 514 -16.57 5.26 26.36
CA LYS A 514 -17.13 3.96 26.77
C LYS A 514 -16.70 3.55 28.18
N LEU A 515 -15.65 4.15 28.74
CA LEU A 515 -15.26 3.93 30.13
C LEU A 515 -16.11 4.77 31.09
N ALA A 516 -16.57 5.94 30.64
CA ALA A 516 -17.19 6.96 31.49
C ALA A 516 -18.43 6.50 32.29
N PRO A 517 -19.34 5.65 31.75
CA PRO A 517 -20.51 5.19 32.49
C PRO A 517 -20.18 4.27 33.69
N HIS A 518 -18.94 3.74 33.78
CA HIS A 518 -18.56 2.74 34.77
C HIS A 518 -17.75 3.37 35.90
N SER A 519 -18.25 3.26 37.15
CA SER A 519 -17.67 3.89 38.34
C SER A 519 -16.19 3.55 38.57
N GLU A 520 -15.81 2.30 38.31
CA GLU A 520 -14.43 1.79 38.43
C GLU A 520 -13.41 2.53 37.54
N PHE A 521 -13.85 3.19 36.47
CA PHE A 521 -12.96 3.94 35.55
C PHE A 521 -13.06 5.46 35.69
N GLN A 522 -14.00 5.99 36.48
CA GLN A 522 -14.20 7.43 36.63
C GLN A 522 -13.00 8.13 37.28
N VAL A 523 -12.45 7.56 38.34
CA VAL A 523 -11.24 8.10 39.01
C VAL A 523 -10.01 8.02 38.10
N PRO A 524 -9.70 6.87 37.45
CA PRO A 524 -8.64 6.81 36.43
C PRO A 524 -8.78 7.83 35.30
N LEU A 525 -10.01 8.08 34.80
CA LEU A 525 -10.27 9.11 33.78
C LEU A 525 -9.96 10.51 34.32
N ALA A 526 -10.43 10.83 35.53
CA ALA A 526 -10.16 12.12 36.16
C ALA A 526 -8.65 12.38 36.36
N GLN A 527 -7.91 11.36 36.80
CA GLN A 527 -6.46 11.42 37.03
C GLN A 527 -5.62 11.47 35.74
N ALA A 528 -6.23 11.23 34.57
CA ALA A 528 -5.54 11.27 33.29
C ALA A 528 -5.41 12.69 32.70
N GLY A 529 -6.03 13.71 33.32
CA GLY A 529 -5.96 15.09 32.84
C GLY A 529 -6.88 15.38 31.66
N VAL A 530 -8.07 14.78 31.64
CA VAL A 530 -9.02 14.86 30.52
C VAL A 530 -9.72 16.22 30.36
N LEU A 531 -9.75 17.06 31.41
CA LEU A 531 -10.51 18.32 31.42
C LEU A 531 -10.17 19.25 30.25
N GLY A 532 -8.89 19.62 30.11
CA GLY A 532 -8.42 20.52 29.04
C GLY A 532 -8.72 19.98 27.63
N PRO A 533 -8.33 18.73 27.30
CA PRO A 533 -8.67 18.11 26.03
C PRO A 533 -10.19 18.06 25.76
N CYS A 534 -11.02 17.75 26.76
CA CYS A 534 -12.48 17.72 26.60
C CYS A 534 -13.05 19.13 26.31
N VAL A 535 -12.56 20.18 26.98
CA VAL A 535 -12.95 21.57 26.70
C VAL A 535 -12.61 21.97 25.26
N ALA A 536 -11.38 21.68 24.81
CA ALA A 536 -10.97 21.98 23.44
C ALA A 536 -11.84 21.26 22.39
N ILE A 537 -12.25 20.00 22.66
CA ILE A 537 -13.18 19.25 21.80
C ILE A 537 -14.59 19.85 21.81
N MET A 538 -15.08 20.31 22.96
CA MET A 538 -16.39 20.98 23.04
C MET A 538 -16.46 22.24 22.16
N GLU A 539 -15.33 22.89 21.90
CA GLU A 539 -15.26 24.08 21.05
C GLU A 539 -15.10 23.72 19.57
N THR A 540 -14.22 22.77 19.25
CA THR A 540 -13.74 22.53 17.87
C THR A 540 -14.21 21.21 17.25
N GLY A 541 -14.78 20.30 18.04
CA GLY A 541 -15.14 18.96 17.62
C GLY A 541 -16.41 18.87 16.78
N ASN A 542 -16.63 17.71 16.16
CA ASN A 542 -17.92 17.38 15.56
C ASN A 542 -18.94 16.93 16.63
N ASP A 543 -20.18 16.66 16.21
CA ASP A 543 -21.25 16.40 17.16
C ASP A 543 -21.05 15.16 18.04
N SER A 544 -20.50 14.10 17.45
CA SER A 544 -20.17 12.86 18.17
C SER A 544 -19.04 13.10 19.17
N GLN A 545 -18.01 13.85 18.79
CA GLN A 545 -16.88 14.16 19.67
C GLN A 545 -17.29 15.01 20.87
N LYS A 546 -18.14 16.02 20.64
CA LYS A 546 -18.69 16.87 21.70
C LYS A 546 -19.51 16.06 22.70
N THR A 547 -20.37 15.17 22.20
CA THR A 547 -21.17 14.28 23.05
C THR A 547 -20.29 13.34 23.87
N ALA A 548 -19.29 12.72 23.24
CA ALA A 548 -18.32 11.85 23.92
C ALA A 548 -17.50 12.60 24.99
N ALA A 549 -17.11 13.85 24.72
CA ALA A 549 -16.44 14.71 25.69
C ALA A 549 -17.34 14.99 26.90
N CYS A 550 -18.62 15.29 26.70
CA CYS A 550 -19.57 15.45 27.81
C CYS A 550 -19.72 14.18 28.66
N SER A 551 -19.77 13.00 28.04
CA SER A 551 -19.81 11.73 28.79
C SER A 551 -18.59 11.57 29.69
N ILE A 552 -17.39 11.91 29.20
CA ILE A 552 -16.15 11.87 30.00
C ILE A 552 -16.18 12.92 31.11
N LEU A 553 -16.65 14.14 30.84
CA LEU A 553 -16.80 15.18 31.86
C LEU A 553 -17.82 14.79 32.95
N LEU A 554 -18.88 14.06 32.58
CA LEU A 554 -19.85 13.51 33.56
C LEU A 554 -19.19 12.49 34.49
N ALA A 555 -18.29 11.66 33.96
CA ALA A 555 -17.48 10.75 34.78
C ALA A 555 -16.60 11.53 35.76
N VAL A 556 -15.91 12.58 35.33
CA VAL A 556 -15.10 13.41 36.22
C VAL A 556 -15.96 14.10 37.28
N ALA A 557 -17.12 14.63 36.89
CA ALA A 557 -18.09 15.27 37.79
C ALA A 557 -18.65 14.31 38.85
N SER A 558 -18.49 13.00 38.67
CA SER A 558 -18.89 11.96 39.62
C SER A 558 -17.77 11.57 40.59
N THR A 559 -16.63 12.26 40.55
CA THR A 559 -15.46 12.05 41.43
C THR A 559 -15.11 13.31 42.22
N GLU A 560 -14.20 13.21 43.17
CA GLU A 560 -13.67 14.37 43.92
C GLU A 560 -12.95 15.39 43.03
N ALA A 561 -12.51 14.99 41.83
CA ALA A 561 -11.90 15.90 40.87
C ALA A 561 -12.88 16.93 40.28
N MET A 562 -14.18 16.82 40.58
CA MET A 562 -15.19 17.81 40.19
C MET A 562 -14.86 19.23 40.66
N ALA A 563 -14.10 19.39 41.76
CA ALA A 563 -13.66 20.69 42.25
C ALA A 563 -12.81 21.48 41.23
N GLY A 564 -12.09 20.78 40.36
CA GLY A 564 -11.28 21.39 39.29
C GLY A 564 -12.08 21.74 38.02
N MET A 565 -13.40 21.54 38.00
CA MET A 565 -14.23 21.73 36.80
C MET A 565 -14.78 23.15 36.64
N THR A 566 -14.46 24.09 37.54
CA THR A 566 -14.98 25.47 37.52
C THR A 566 -14.78 26.14 36.16
N ASP A 567 -13.59 26.02 35.58
CA ASP A 567 -13.25 26.62 34.28
C ASP A 567 -13.88 25.88 33.09
N THR A 568 -14.37 24.65 33.31
CA THR A 568 -15.06 23.85 32.29
C THR A 568 -16.55 24.19 32.18
N ILE A 569 -17.16 24.75 33.24
CA ILE A 569 -18.60 25.07 33.31
C ILE A 569 -19.07 25.95 32.14
N PRO A 570 -18.39 27.07 31.79
CA PRO A 570 -18.85 27.94 30.70
C PRO A 570 -19.00 27.22 29.36
N SER A 571 -18.06 26.33 29.03
CA SER A 571 -18.08 25.55 27.79
C SER A 571 -19.22 24.51 27.79
N VAL A 572 -19.51 23.90 28.94
CA VAL A 572 -20.66 22.99 29.10
C VAL A 572 -21.99 23.75 28.97
N VAL A 573 -22.11 24.93 29.58
CA VAL A 573 -23.31 25.79 29.48
C VAL A 573 -23.52 26.25 28.04
N LYS A 574 -22.47 26.69 27.35
CA LYS A 574 -22.54 27.05 25.93
C LYS A 574 -23.10 25.89 25.10
N LEU A 575 -22.60 24.68 25.32
CA LEU A 575 -23.07 23.49 24.60
C LEU A 575 -24.52 23.13 24.96
N TYR A 576 -24.94 23.31 26.22
CA TYR A 576 -26.33 23.15 26.64
C TYR A 576 -27.28 24.14 25.94
N ASN A 577 -26.85 25.38 25.72
CA ASN A 577 -27.69 26.40 25.09
C ASN A 577 -27.77 26.26 23.56
N SER A 578 -26.64 26.00 22.89
CA SER A 578 -26.52 26.06 21.43
C SER A 578 -26.23 24.74 20.73
N GLY A 579 -26.09 23.62 21.46
CA GLY A 579 -25.75 22.32 20.89
C GLY A 579 -26.91 21.59 20.18
N THR A 580 -26.61 20.44 19.58
CA THR A 580 -27.63 19.50 19.07
C THR A 580 -28.41 18.86 20.22
N LEU A 581 -29.55 18.23 19.95
CA LEU A 581 -30.39 17.59 20.98
C LEU A 581 -29.57 16.65 21.89
N SER A 582 -28.74 15.79 21.31
CA SER A 582 -27.88 14.87 22.05
C SER A 582 -26.82 15.59 22.89
N GLN A 583 -26.23 16.67 22.37
CA GLN A 583 -25.26 17.50 23.10
C GLN A 583 -25.92 18.22 24.27
N LYS A 584 -27.11 18.79 24.06
CA LYS A 584 -27.88 19.46 25.13
C LYS A 584 -28.21 18.50 26.26
N GLN A 585 -28.66 17.28 25.91
CA GLN A 585 -28.94 16.23 26.89
C GLN A 585 -27.67 15.83 27.66
N ALA A 586 -26.55 15.59 26.98
CA ALA A 586 -25.29 15.23 27.62
C ALA A 586 -24.75 16.35 28.52
N ALA A 587 -24.77 17.60 28.04
CA ALA A 587 -24.37 18.77 28.81
C ALA A 587 -25.25 18.99 30.04
N LYS A 588 -26.58 18.80 29.90
CA LYS A 588 -27.52 18.86 31.02
C LYS A 588 -27.15 17.90 32.14
N GLN A 589 -26.84 16.64 31.81
CA GLN A 589 -26.45 15.65 32.83
C GLN A 589 -25.18 16.05 33.60
N VAL A 590 -24.20 16.64 32.91
CA VAL A 590 -22.99 17.18 33.56
C VAL A 590 -23.38 18.30 34.53
N LEU A 591 -24.18 19.28 34.08
CA LEU A 591 -24.60 20.41 34.91
C LEU A 591 -25.43 19.96 36.12
N GLU A 592 -26.37 19.04 35.94
CA GLU A 592 -27.16 18.46 37.04
C GLU A 592 -26.26 17.79 38.07
N ARG A 593 -25.25 17.04 37.62
CA ARG A 593 -24.29 16.39 38.52
C ARG A 593 -23.48 17.42 39.31
N LEU A 594 -22.96 18.45 38.64
CA LEU A 594 -22.17 19.51 39.28
C LEU A 594 -23.01 20.35 40.26
N CYS A 595 -24.28 20.62 39.96
CA CYS A 595 -25.21 21.36 40.82
C CYS A 595 -25.49 20.70 42.18
N ARG A 596 -25.22 19.40 42.32
CA ARG A 596 -25.30 18.72 43.63
C ARG A 596 -24.22 19.22 44.60
N HIS A 597 -23.16 19.84 44.10
CA HIS A 597 -22.10 20.41 44.90
C HIS A 597 -22.35 21.89 45.18
N LYS A 598 -22.51 22.26 46.46
CA LYS A 598 -22.90 23.61 46.90
C LYS A 598 -21.99 24.71 46.34
N ALA A 599 -20.69 24.45 46.24
CA ALA A 599 -19.72 25.43 45.73
C ALA A 599 -19.88 25.75 44.23
N LEU A 600 -20.32 24.78 43.42
CA LEU A 600 -20.47 24.96 41.96
C LEU A 600 -21.89 25.39 41.57
N ARG A 601 -22.89 25.07 42.41
CA ARG A 601 -24.30 25.40 42.18
C ARG A 601 -24.53 26.89 41.92
N GLY A 602 -23.92 27.76 42.74
CA GLY A 602 -24.10 29.22 42.58
C GLY A 602 -23.63 29.72 41.21
N THR A 603 -22.45 29.30 40.77
CA THR A 603 -21.91 29.64 39.45
C THR A 603 -22.80 29.13 38.33
N ILE A 604 -23.28 27.88 38.39
CA ILE A 604 -24.12 27.29 37.34
C ILE A 604 -25.47 27.99 37.26
N VAL A 605 -26.15 28.22 38.40
CA VAL A 605 -27.45 28.90 38.45
C VAL A 605 -27.35 30.31 37.88
N SER A 606 -26.25 31.03 38.15
CA SER A 606 -26.03 32.37 37.57
C SER A 606 -25.92 32.40 36.04
N MET A 607 -25.49 31.29 35.42
CA MET A 607 -25.28 31.20 33.96
C MET A 607 -26.48 30.61 33.21
N VAL A 608 -27.25 29.71 33.83
CA VAL A 608 -28.32 28.94 33.17
C VAL A 608 -29.72 29.36 33.62
N GLY A 609 -29.85 29.99 34.79
CA GLY A 609 -31.15 30.25 35.43
C GLY A 609 -31.68 29.00 36.16
N GLU A 610 -32.37 29.22 37.28
CA GLU A 610 -32.79 28.15 38.20
C GLU A 610 -33.85 27.21 37.57
N ASP A 611 -34.71 27.75 36.70
CA ASP A 611 -35.83 27.04 36.07
C ASP A 611 -35.41 26.08 34.94
N HIS A 612 -34.27 26.33 34.29
CA HIS A 612 -33.87 25.60 33.08
C HIS A 612 -33.26 24.22 33.36
N LEU A 613 -32.66 24.02 34.53
CA LEU A 613 -31.99 22.76 34.85
C LEU A 613 -32.91 21.68 35.42
N MET A 614 -34.21 21.96 35.66
CA MET A 614 -35.13 21.02 36.34
C MET A 614 -34.49 20.41 37.61
N LEU A 615 -33.79 21.24 38.40
CA LEU A 615 -33.21 20.86 39.69
C LEU A 615 -34.33 20.78 40.74
N ARG A 616 -35.16 19.73 40.67
CA ARG A 616 -36.03 19.34 41.79
C ARG A 616 -35.38 18.25 42.63
#